data_AF-A0A9E5IBI7-F1
#
_entry.id   AF-A0A9E5IBI7-F1
#
_cell.length_a   1.000
_cell.length_b   1.000
_cell.length_c   1.000
_cell.angle_alpha   90.00
_cell.angle_beta   90.00
_cell.angle_gamma   90.00
#
_symmetry.space_group_name_H-M   'P 1'
#
loop_
_entity.id
_entity.type
_entity.pdbx_description
1 polymer ?
#
loop_
_entity_poly.entity_id
_entity_poly.type
_entity_poly.pdbx_seq_one_letter_code
_entity_poly.pdbx_strand_id
1 'polypeptide(L)' 'MDLPEKSLAFTVCQTPFVYQLGRKDGLTVFWSDGTRSVSPKLVLNDGISRAVLHRSGMVRKVLLTLRPEGLLPGI' A
#
# COMPACT_ATOMS: atom_id res chain seq x y z
N MET A 1 -10.54 -5.30 9.70
CA MET A 1 -10.15 -5.33 8.28
C MET A 1 -9.76 -6.75 7.98
N ASP A 2 -10.39 -7.37 7.00
CA ASP A 2 -9.99 -8.70 6.54
C ASP A 2 -8.76 -8.61 5.64
N LEU A 3 -7.85 -9.56 5.80
CA LEU A 3 -6.64 -9.65 5.01
C LEU A 3 -6.82 -10.66 3.88
N PRO A 4 -6.45 -10.30 2.63
CA PRO A 4 -6.40 -11.27 1.54
C PRO A 4 -5.44 -12.42 1.86
N GLU A 5 -5.64 -13.56 1.21
CA GLU A 5 -4.65 -14.64 1.23
C GLU A 5 -3.29 -14.13 0.72
N LYS A 6 -2.19 -14.70 1.25
CA LYS A 6 -0.81 -14.33 0.89
C LYS A 6 -0.53 -12.84 1.06
N SER A 7 -1.07 -12.27 2.15
CA SER A 7 -0.82 -10.89 2.53
C SER A 7 -0.36 -10.77 3.97
N LEU A 8 0.31 -9.66 4.26
CA LEU A 8 0.64 -9.22 5.61
C LEU A 8 0.24 -7.75 5.74
N ALA A 9 -0.05 -7.32 6.96
CA ALA A 9 -0.34 -5.92 7.25
C ALA A 9 0.45 -5.39 8.41
N PHE A 10 0.76 -4.10 8.32
CA PHE A 10 1.44 -3.32 9.32
C PHE A 10 0.90 -1.88 9.28
N THR A 11 1.43 -1.02 10.13
CA THR A 11 1.07 0.40 10.09
C THR A 11 2.29 1.28 9.95
N VAL A 12 2.13 2.38 9.24
CA VAL A 12 3.09 3.49 9.19
C VAL A 12 2.33 4.74 9.58
N CYS A 13 2.75 5.42 10.64
CA CYS A 13 2.03 6.58 11.18
C CYS A 13 0.53 6.30 11.40
N GLN A 14 0.20 5.11 11.93
CA GLN A 14 -1.18 4.59 12.10
C GLN A 14 -2.00 4.40 10.82
N THR A 15 -1.45 4.67 9.65
CA THR A 15 -2.08 4.30 8.38
C THR A 15 -1.84 2.81 8.13
N PRO A 16 -2.86 1.99 7.85
CA PRO A 16 -2.70 0.59 7.49
C PRO A 16 -2.02 0.42 6.13
N PHE A 17 -0.95 -0.38 6.10
CA PHE A 17 -0.28 -0.84 4.89
C PHE A 17 -0.47 -2.35 4.77
N VAL A 18 -0.83 -2.81 3.57
CA VAL A 18 -1.02 -4.23 3.26
C VAL A 18 -0.08 -4.58 2.11
N TYR A 19 0.80 -5.55 2.33
CA TYR A 19 1.57 -6.16 1.26
C TYR A 19 0.87 -7.45 0.85
N GLN A 20 0.64 -7.63 -0.44
CA GLN A 20 -0.01 -8.80 -1.01
C GLN A 20 0.81 -9.35 -2.17
N LEU A 21 1.05 -10.65 -2.19
CA LEU A 21 1.71 -11.28 -3.34
C LEU A 21 0.80 -11.28 -4.58
N GLY A 22 1.36 -10.93 -5.73
CA GLY A 22 0.63 -10.90 -7.00
C GLY A 22 1.54 -11.02 -8.23
N ARG A 23 0.94 -10.97 -9.43
CA ARG A 23 1.67 -11.18 -10.70
C ARG A 23 2.46 -9.97 -11.18
N LYS A 24 2.09 -8.76 -10.74
CA LYS A 24 2.70 -7.49 -11.14
C LYS A 24 2.79 -6.56 -9.95
N ASP A 25 3.86 -5.78 -9.90
CA ASP A 25 4.00 -4.75 -8.88
C ASP A 25 2.93 -3.69 -9.09
N GLY A 26 2.40 -3.19 -7.98
CA GLY A 26 1.36 -2.18 -8.01
C GLY A 26 1.11 -1.60 -6.64
N LEU A 27 0.60 -0.38 -6.64
CA LEU A 27 0.25 0.36 -5.44
C LEU A 27 -1.16 0.91 -5.61
N THR A 28 -2.02 0.65 -4.63
CA THR A 28 -3.37 1.21 -4.55
C THR A 28 -3.55 1.95 -3.23
N VAL A 29 -3.87 3.23 -3.31
CA VAL A 29 -4.24 4.06 -2.15
C VAL A 29 -5.74 4.11 -2.05
N PHE A 30 -6.28 3.82 -0.87
CA PHE A 30 -7.70 3.98 -0.55
C PHE A 30 -7.84 5.24 0.30
N TRP A 31 -8.62 6.19 -0.20
CA TRP A 31 -8.85 7.47 0.46
C TRP A 31 -10.06 7.39 1.40
N SER A 32 -10.11 8.33 2.35
CA SER A 32 -11.20 8.45 3.33
C SER A 32 -12.54 8.80 2.69
N ASP A 33 -12.53 9.48 1.54
CA ASP A 33 -13.73 9.79 0.73
C ASP A 33 -14.26 8.59 -0.09
N GLY A 34 -13.59 7.44 -0.01
CA GLY A 34 -13.95 6.21 -0.72
C GLY A 34 -13.32 6.06 -2.11
N THR A 35 -12.64 7.10 -2.61
CA THR A 35 -11.93 7.03 -3.89
C THR A 35 -10.64 6.22 -3.79
N ARG A 36 -10.05 5.89 -4.95
CA ARG A 36 -8.82 5.11 -5.04
C ARG A 36 -7.87 5.69 -6.07
N SER A 37 -6.58 5.64 -5.77
CA SER A 37 -5.51 5.95 -6.72
C SER A 37 -4.67 4.71 -6.96
N VAL A 38 -4.36 4.41 -8.22
CA VAL A 38 -3.58 3.22 -8.62
C VAL A 38 -2.31 3.67 -9.34
N SER A 39 -1.20 3.02 -9.03
CA SER A 39 0.10 3.25 -9.65
C SER A 39 0.79 1.92 -9.93
N PRO A 40 1.44 1.74 -11.10
CA PRO A 40 2.30 0.58 -11.35
C PRO A 40 3.65 0.67 -10.61
N LYS A 41 3.97 1.82 -10.01
CA LYS A 41 5.21 2.04 -9.26
C LYS A 41 4.97 1.82 -7.77
N LEU A 42 5.92 1.19 -7.09
CA LEU A 42 5.93 0.99 -5.63
C LEU A 42 6.44 2.23 -4.88
N VAL A 43 6.00 3.42 -5.31
CA VAL A 43 6.43 4.72 -4.76
C VAL A 43 5.21 5.60 -4.57
N LEU A 44 5.09 6.17 -3.37
CA LEU A 44 4.10 7.19 -3.07
C LEU A 44 4.59 8.55 -3.57
N ASN A 45 3.71 9.32 -4.21
CA ASN A 45 4.03 10.71 -4.53
C ASN A 45 4.05 11.58 -3.27
N ASP A 46 4.58 12.80 -3.39
CA ASP A 46 4.76 13.71 -2.26
C ASP A 46 3.46 14.02 -1.50
N GLY A 47 2.35 14.15 -2.23
CA GLY A 47 1.04 14.42 -1.64
C GLY A 47 0.56 13.27 -0.74
N ILE A 48 0.67 12.02 -1.22
CA ILE A 48 0.27 10.84 -0.45
C ILE A 48 1.24 10.64 0.73
N SER A 49 2.55 10.76 0.49
CA SER A 49 3.57 10.65 1.53
C SER A 49 3.31 11.64 2.68
N ARG A 50 3.02 12.91 2.36
CA ARG A 50 2.68 13.93 3.36
C ARG A 50 1.42 13.57 4.13
N ALA A 51 0.38 13.09 3.44
CA ALA A 51 -0.87 12.71 4.09
C ALA A 51 -0.68 11.58 5.13
N VAL A 52 0.18 10.60 4.83
CA VAL A 52 0.54 9.51 5.76
C VAL A 52 1.39 10.02 6.92
N LEU A 53 2.50 10.71 6.61
CA LEU A 53 3.47 11.15 7.62
C LEU A 53 2.86 12.13 8.63
N HIS A 54 1.94 12.99 8.18
CA HIS A 54 1.25 13.96 9.04
C HIS A 54 0.01 13.39 9.76
N ARG A 55 -0.30 12.09 9.61
CA ARG A 55 -1.47 11.45 10.23
C ARG A 55 -2.77 12.19 9.89
N SER A 56 -2.89 12.69 8.67
CA SER A 56 -4.01 13.55 8.23
C SER A 56 -5.38 12.85 8.26
N GLY A 57 -5.41 11.52 8.34
CA GLY A 57 -6.63 10.72 8.20
C GLY A 57 -7.15 10.62 6.76
N MET A 58 -6.55 11.34 5.80
CA MET A 58 -6.99 11.32 4.41
C MET A 58 -6.75 9.95 3.73
N VAL A 59 -5.62 9.30 4.05
CA VAL A 59 -5.29 7.96 3.55
C VAL A 59 -5.84 6.92 4.52
N ARG A 60 -6.81 6.12 4.06
CA ARG A 60 -7.43 5.08 4.86
C ARG A 60 -6.63 3.79 4.89
N LYS A 61 -5.97 3.46 3.77
CA LYS A 61 -5.13 2.26 3.61
C LYS A 61 -4.25 2.38 2.37
N VAL A 62 -3.07 1.79 2.41
CA VAL A 62 -2.25 1.52 1.22
C VAL A 62 -2.15 0.02 1.00
N LEU A 63 -2.46 -0.45 -0.21
CA LEU A 63 -2.23 -1.82 -0.65
C LEU A 63 -1.08 -1.83 -1.65
N LEU A 64 -0.07 -2.64 -1.38
CA LEU A 64 1.04 -2.91 -2.29
C LEU A 64 0.90 -4.34 -2.78
N THR A 65 0.76 -4.49 -4.09
CA THR A 65 0.89 -5.79 -4.76
C THR A 65 2.34 -5.96 -5.13
N LEU A 66 2.95 -7.05 -4.67
CA LEU A 66 4.37 -7.33 -4.83
C LEU A 66 4.53 -8.63 -5.60
N ARG A 67 5.36 -8.61 -6.63
CA ARG A 67 5.82 -9.85 -7.25
C ARG A 67 6.77 -10.58 -6.30
N PRO A 68 6.66 -11.91 -6.16
CA PRO A 68 7.54 -12.69 -5.28
C PRO A 68 9.04 -12.41 -5.50
N GLU A 69 9.45 -12.28 -6.75
CA GLU A 69 10.86 -12.09 -7.14
C GLU A 69 11.41 -10.73 -6.68
N GLY A 70 10.54 -9.73 -6.55
CA GLY A 70 10.93 -8.39 -6.06
C GLY A 70 11.01 -8.32 -4.53
N LEU A 71 10.39 -9.26 -3.82
CA LEU A 71 10.38 -9.31 -2.36
C LEU A 71 11.57 -10.11 -1.81
N LEU A 72 11.98 -11.16 -2.54
CA LEU A 72 13.03 -12.10 -2.15
C LEU A 72 14.00 -12.28 -3.33
N PRO A 73 14.86 -11.30 -3.62
CA PRO A 73 15.81 -11.43 -4.71
C PRO A 73 16.86 -12.49 -4.37
N GLY A 74 16.82 -13.63 -5.07
CA GLY A 74 17.86 -14.66 -4.99
C GLY A 74 17.57 -15.88 -4.11
N ILE A 75 16.30 -16.22 -3.89
CA ILE A 75 15.87 -17.55 -3.44
C ILE A 75 15.14 -18.27 -4.57
#